data_AF-A0A946VMV8-F1
#
_entry.id   AF-A0A946VMV8-F1
#
_cell.length_a   1.000
_cell.length_b   1.000
_cell.length_c   1.000
_cell.angle_alpha   90.00
_cell.angle_beta   90.00
_cell.angle_gamma   90.00
#
_symmetry.space_group_name_H-M   'P 1'
#
loop_
_entity.id
_entity.type
_entity.pdbx_description
1 polymer ?
#
loop_
_entity_poly.entity_id
_entity_poly.type
_entity_poly.pdbx_seq_one_letter_code
_entity_poly.pdbx_strand_id
1 'polypeptide(L)' 'VLSWVGFDGNAATQSTETMTQLRIADIIIPSVTAVLAILVMWNYDLTEEKAREIKAELESKRGVL' A
#
# COMPACT_ATOMS: atom_id res chain seq x y z
N VAL A 1 -15.29 -4.58 -1.02
CA VAL A 1 -14.83 -5.42 -2.16
C VAL A 1 -15.85 -6.50 -2.47
N LEU A 2 -16.09 -7.45 -1.58
CA LEU A 2 -17.00 -8.60 -1.81
C LEU A 2 -18.41 -8.20 -2.29
N SER A 3 -19.04 -7.19 -1.67
CA SER A 3 -20.36 -6.69 -2.10
C SER A 3 -20.37 -5.99 -3.46
N TRP A 4 -19.25 -5.45 -3.91
CA TRP A 4 -19.14 -4.75 -5.20
C TRP A 4 -18.90 -5.69 -6.38
N VAL A 5 -18.28 -6.84 -6.11
CA VAL A 5 -17.92 -7.84 -7.13
C VAL A 5 -18.96 -8.96 -7.26
N GLY A 6 -20.15 -8.77 -6.67
CA GLY A 6 -21.25 -9.73 -6.74
C GLY A 6 -21.00 -11.04 -5.97
N PHE A 7 -20.24 -11.00 -4.87
CA PHE A 7 -20.00 -12.16 -4.03
C PHE A 7 -21.20 -12.46 -3.12
N ASP A 8 -21.68 -13.71 -3.15
CA ASP A 8 -22.73 -14.21 -2.26
C ASP A 8 -22.17 -15.27 -1.29
N GLY A 9 -22.08 -14.93 -0.01
CA GLY A 9 -21.55 -15.84 1.02
C GLY A 9 -22.41 -17.08 1.29
N ASN A 10 -23.67 -17.12 0.82
CA ASN A 10 -24.56 -18.27 1.00
C ASN A 10 -24.61 -19.20 -0.23
N ALA A 11 -24.02 -18.78 -1.35
CA ALA A 11 -23.99 -19.60 -2.55
C ALA A 11 -22.98 -20.75 -2.40
N ALA A 12 -23.42 -21.98 -2.68
CA ALA A 12 -22.56 -23.16 -2.64
C ALA A 12 -21.38 -23.07 -3.62
N THR A 13 -21.57 -22.38 -4.75
CA THR A 13 -20.54 -22.09 -5.75
C THR A 13 -20.76 -20.70 -6.33
N GLN A 14 -19.68 -19.95 -6.56
CA GLN A 14 -19.75 -18.65 -7.22
C GLN A 14 -19.80 -18.78 -8.74
N SER A 15 -20.38 -17.79 -9.40
CA SER A 15 -20.32 -17.70 -10.86
C SER A 15 -18.87 -17.44 -11.33
N THR A 16 -18.55 -17.85 -12.56
CA THR A 16 -17.24 -17.55 -13.18
C THR A 16 -17.00 -16.04 -13.30
N GLU A 17 -18.05 -15.26 -13.50
CA GLU A 17 -17.99 -13.80 -13.57
C GLU A 17 -17.58 -13.20 -12.21
N THR A 18 -18.26 -13.58 -11.13
CA THR A 18 -17.94 -13.15 -9.75
C THR A 18 -16.48 -13.47 -9.40
N MET A 19 -16.01 -14.67 -9.76
CA MET A 19 -14.61 -15.06 -9.55
C MET A 19 -13.63 -14.21 -10.34
N THR A 20 -13.99 -13.81 -11.56
CA THR A 20 -13.17 -12.93 -12.39
C THR A 20 -13.11 -11.52 -11.81
N GLN A 21 -14.25 -10.98 -11.36
CA GLN A 21 -14.32 -9.65 -10.74
C GLN A 21 -13.53 -9.58 -9.43
N LEU A 22 -13.57 -10.64 -8.60
CA LEU A 22 -12.74 -10.74 -7.39
C LEU A 22 -11.24 -10.61 -7.71
N ARG A 23 -10.76 -11.36 -8.71
CA ARG A 23 -9.35 -11.30 -9.13
C ARG A 23 -8.96 -9.93 -9.64
N ILE A 24 -9.84 -9.28 -10.40
CA ILE A 24 -9.61 -7.91 -10.88
C ILE A 24 -9.51 -6.94 -9.70
N ALA A 25 -10.38 -7.06 -8.70
CA ALA A 25 -10.32 -6.21 -7.51
C ALA A 25 -9.02 -6.41 -6.73
N ASP A 26 -8.56 -7.65 -6.57
CA ASP A 26 -7.31 -7.98 -5.88
C ASP A 26 -6.06 -7.47 -6.62
N ILE A 27 -6.15 -7.20 -7.93
CA ILE A 27 -5.05 -6.60 -8.70
C ILE A 27 -5.12 -5.07 -8.66
N ILE A 28 -6.31 -4.51 -8.93
CA ILE A 28 -6.48 -3.07 -9.07
C ILE A 28 -6.27 -2.36 -7.74
N ILE A 29 -6.85 -2.87 -6.64
CA ILE A 29 -6.79 -2.17 -5.35
C ILE A 29 -5.34 -1.99 -4.89
N PRO A 30 -4.49 -3.05 -4.78
CA PRO A 30 -3.10 -2.87 -4.37
C PRO A 30 -2.29 -2.03 -5.36
N SER A 31 -2.54 -2.17 -6.68
CA SER A 31 -1.81 -1.41 -7.70
C SER A 31 -2.09 0.09 -7.57
N VAL A 32 -3.36 0.47 -7.43
CA VAL A 32 -3.76 1.88 -7.24
C VAL A 32 -3.20 2.42 -5.92
N THR A 33 -3.28 1.64 -4.84
CA THR A 33 -2.68 2.03 -3.55
C THR A 33 -1.18 2.25 -3.67
N ALA A 34 -0.44 1.38 -4.36
CA ALA A 34 1.00 1.52 -4.57
C ALA A 34 1.33 2.77 -5.39
N VAL A 35 0.59 3.05 -6.46
CA VAL A 35 0.76 4.28 -7.26
C VAL A 35 0.51 5.51 -6.41
N LEU A 36 -0.55 5.54 -5.61
CA LEU A 36 -0.83 6.65 -4.69
C LEU A 36 0.31 6.84 -3.66
N ALA A 37 0.84 5.74 -3.11
CA ALA A 37 1.98 5.81 -2.20
C ALA A 37 3.21 6.42 -2.89
N ILE A 38 3.51 6.00 -4.13
CA ILE A 38 4.60 6.57 -4.93
C ILE A 38 4.37 8.07 -5.17
N LEU A 39 3.15 8.49 -5.52
CA LEU A 39 2.82 9.89 -5.74
C LEU A 39 2.99 10.74 -4.46
N VAL A 40 2.58 10.22 -3.31
CA VAL A 40 2.78 10.89 -2.01
C VAL A 40 4.27 11.00 -1.68
N MET A 41 5.04 9.94 -1.93
CA MET A 41 6.48 9.92 -1.68
C MET A 41 7.29 10.69 -2.72
N TRP A 42 6.70 11.09 -3.86
CA TRP A 42 7.40 11.72 -4.98
C TRP A 42 8.11 13.03 -4.59
N ASN A 43 7.52 13.79 -3.67
CA ASN A 43 8.11 15.04 -3.16
C ASN A 43 8.70 14.87 -1.75
N TYR A 44 8.85 13.64 -1.26
CA TYR A 44 9.53 13.38 0.00
C TYR A 44 11.03 13.57 -0.22
N ASP A 45 11.56 14.68 0.29
CA ASP A 45 12.97 15.01 0.24
C ASP A 45 13.72 14.21 1.32
N LEU A 46 13.83 12.89 1.09
CA LEU A 46 14.59 11.96 1.92
C LEU A 46 15.87 11.56 1.19
N THR A 47 16.76 12.55 0.98
CA THR A 47 18.09 12.27 0.45
C THR A 47 18.91 11.51 1.48
N GLU A 48 19.92 10.77 1.01
CA GLU A 48 20.88 10.10 1.91
C GLU A 48 21.60 11.12 2.82
N GLU A 49 21.81 12.34 2.32
CA GLU A 49 22.34 13.46 3.09
C GLU A 49 21.43 13.84 4.25
N LYS A 50 20.14 14.09 3.98
CA LYS A 50 19.14 14.36 5.04
C LYS A 50 19.00 13.21 6.02
N ALA A 51 19.08 11.96 5.55
CA ALA A 51 19.06 10.80 6.44
C ALA A 51 20.27 10.77 7.39
N ARG A 52 21.46 11.13 6.91
CA ARG A 52 22.67 11.26 7.75
C ARG A 52 22.58 12.42 8.73
N GLU A 53 22.07 13.57 8.32
CA GLU A 53 21.84 14.73 9.19
C GLU A 53 20.86 14.38 10.33
N ILE A 54 19.71 13.78 9.99
CA ILE A 54 18.72 13.33 10.98
C ILE A 54 19.36 12.32 11.94
N LYS A 55 20.16 11.37 11.44
CA LYS A 55 20.86 10.39 12.29
C LYS A 55 21.84 11.07 13.25
N ALA A 56 22.67 12.00 12.78
CA ALA A 56 23.62 12.73 13.62
C ALA A 56 22.90 13.55 14.71
N GLU A 57 21.77 14.18 14.36
CA GLU A 57 20.95 14.92 15.32
C GLU A 57 20.34 13.99 16.38
N LEU A 58 19.88 12.80 15.98
CA LEU A 58 19.34 11.78 16.88
C LEU A 58 20.42 11.22 17.84
N GLU A 59 21.64 10.98 17.34
CA GLU A 59 22.79 10.54 18.15
C GLU A 59 23.21 11.63 19.14
N SER A 60 23.21 12.89 18.72
CA SER A 60 23.48 14.04 19.59
C SER A 60 22.46 14.19 20.71
N LYS A 61 21.16 13.96 20.41
CA LYS A 61 20.07 14.07 21.39
C LYS A 61 20.00 12.89 22.37
N ARG A 62 20.35 11.67 21.95
CA ARG A 62 20.26 10.47 22.79
C ARG A 62 21.55 10.17 23.55
N GLY A 63 22.68 10.73 23.11
CA GLY A 63 23.99 10.19 23.48
C GLY A 63 24.22 8.84 22.80
N VAL A 64 25.47 8.56 22.43
CA VAL A 64 25.86 7.27 21.85
C VAL A 64 25.51 6.16 22.85
N LEU A 65 24.80 5.11 22.41
CA LEU A 65 24.62 3.88 23.19
C LEU A 65 25.96 3.16 23.35
#